data_AF-A0A8J6MFK5-F1
#
_entry.id   AF-A0A8J6MFK5-F1
#
_cell.length_a   1.000
_cell.length_b   1.000
_cell.length_c   1.000
_cell.angle_alpha   90.00
_cell.angle_beta   90.00
_cell.angle_gamma   90.00
#
_symmetry.space_group_name_H-M   'P 1'
#
loop_
_entity.id
_entity.type
_entity.pdbx_description
1 polymer ?
#
loop_
_entity_poly.entity_id
_entity_poly.type
_entity_poly.pdbx_seq_one_letter_code
_entity_poly.pdbx_strand_id
1 'polypeptide(L)'
;MAELIFDTGVVTFSVNGKCEISFNPTDTRFVERLYDAFETLDKKQEWYKSQVEKMAGKKEIFAFAKEQDAEMRRIIDGVFEAPVSEAVFGGMSVYAIANGFPVWCNLLLSVMDEIDTAFTREQKLTNPRISKYTNKYKK
;
A
#
# COMPACT_ATOMS: atom_id res chain seq x y z
N MET A 1 31.32 -18.91 -14.22
CA MET A 1 30.66 -17.60 -14.15
C MET A 1 30.65 -17.20 -12.68
N ALA A 2 31.11 -15.99 -12.33
CA ALA A 2 31.08 -15.54 -10.94
C ALA A 2 29.71 -14.91 -10.64
N GLU A 3 29.15 -15.19 -9.46
CA GLU A 3 27.88 -14.67 -8.98
C GLU A 3 28.14 -13.63 -7.87
N LEU A 4 27.41 -12.51 -7.91
CA LEU A 4 27.46 -11.48 -6.89
C LEU A 4 26.14 -11.48 -6.14
N ILE A 5 26.19 -11.80 -4.84
CA ILE A 5 25.02 -11.86 -3.97
C ILE A 5 25.03 -10.63 -3.05
N PHE A 6 23.91 -9.90 -3.01
CA PHE A 6 23.68 -8.80 -2.10
C PHE A 6 22.20 -8.75 -1.68
N ASP A 7 21.93 -8.06 -0.58
CA ASP A 7 20.58 -7.91 -0.02
C ASP A 7 19.85 -6.77 -0.72
N THR A 8 18.69 -7.07 -1.33
CA THR A 8 17.84 -6.09 -2.02
C THR A 8 16.87 -5.36 -1.08
N GLY A 9 16.79 -5.78 0.18
CA GLY A 9 15.84 -5.24 1.16
C GLY A 9 14.38 -5.59 0.87
N VAL A 10 14.10 -6.48 -0.08
CA VAL A 10 12.74 -6.95 -0.38
C VAL A 10 12.28 -7.87 0.74
N VAL A 11 11.11 -7.57 1.31
CA VAL A 11 10.47 -8.34 2.37
C VAL A 11 9.12 -8.83 1.87
N THR A 12 8.78 -10.08 2.18
CA THR A 12 7.45 -10.65 1.92
C THR A 12 6.61 -10.58 3.19
N PHE A 13 5.43 -9.97 3.09
CA PHE A 13 4.47 -9.84 4.17
C PHE A 13 3.24 -10.71 3.89
N SER A 14 2.75 -11.41 4.91
CA SER A 14 1.43 -12.07 4.85
C SER A 14 0.35 -11.06 5.24
N VAL A 15 -0.61 -10.84 4.36
CA VAL A 15 -1.73 -9.90 4.58
C VAL A 15 -2.92 -10.68 5.11
N ASN A 16 -3.15 -10.59 6.43
CA ASN A 16 -4.25 -11.25 7.14
C ASN A 16 -4.37 -12.77 6.88
N GLY A 17 -3.26 -13.44 6.53
CA GLY A 17 -3.26 -14.86 6.16
C GLY A 17 -4.00 -15.19 4.86
N LYS A 18 -4.33 -14.19 4.03
CA LYS A 18 -5.10 -14.35 2.80
C LYS A 18 -4.25 -14.29 1.53
N CYS A 19 -3.23 -13.44 1.51
CA CYS A 19 -2.27 -13.35 0.42
C CYS A 19 -0.89 -12.89 0.93
N GLU A 20 0.07 -12.86 0.02
CA GLU A 20 1.41 -12.34 0.27
C GLU A 20 1.68 -11.15 -0.64
N ILE A 21 2.40 -10.15 -0.13
CA ILE A 21 2.92 -9.01 -0.89
C ILE A 21 4.41 -8.88 -0.64
N SER A 22 5.18 -8.56 -1.68
CA SER A 22 6.64 -8.44 -1.60
C SER A 22 7.09 -7.09 -2.13
N PHE A 23 7.79 -6.32 -1.30
CA PHE A 23 8.33 -5.03 -1.70
C PHE A 23 9.53 -4.68 -0.80
N ASN A 24 10.37 -3.74 -1.25
CA ASN A 24 11.33 -3.10 -0.37
C ASN A 24 10.66 -1.86 0.25
N PRO A 25 10.44 -1.81 1.58
CA PRO A 25 9.77 -0.68 2.22
C PRO A 25 10.52 0.66 2.11
N THR A 26 11.78 0.64 1.72
CA THR A 26 12.60 1.85 1.47
C THR A 26 12.75 2.19 -0.01
N ASP A 27 12.10 1.45 -0.92
CA ASP A 27 12.07 1.78 -2.34
C ASP A 27 11.19 3.01 -2.58
N THR A 28 11.84 4.12 -2.94
CA THR A 28 11.16 5.39 -3.22
C THR A 28 10.10 5.26 -4.31
N ARG A 29 10.26 4.36 -5.29
CA ARG A 29 9.26 4.15 -6.34
C ARG A 29 8.01 3.47 -5.82
N PHE A 30 8.15 2.52 -4.90
CA PHE A 30 7.00 1.89 -4.25
C PHE A 30 6.29 2.89 -3.34
N VAL A 31 7.05 3.65 -2.55
CA VAL A 31 6.52 4.66 -1.63
C VAL A 31 5.75 5.74 -2.40
N GLU A 32 6.29 6.25 -3.51
CA GLU A 32 5.61 7.22 -4.39
C GLU A 32 4.27 6.66 -4.91
N ARG A 33 4.25 5.44 -5.46
CA ARG A 33 3.00 4.80 -5.91
C ARG A 33 1.97 4.67 -4.79
N LEU A 34 2.39 4.33 -3.58
CA LEU A 34 1.51 4.22 -2.42
C LEU A 34 0.88 5.56 -2.05
N TYR A 35 1.67 6.63 -2.02
CA TYR A 35 1.17 7.98 -1.73
C TYR A 35 0.20 8.49 -2.81
N ASP A 36 0.55 8.32 -4.09
CA ASP A 36 -0.31 8.72 -5.20
C ASP A 36 -1.66 7.98 -5.18
N ALA A 37 -1.62 6.68 -4.87
CA ALA A 37 -2.82 5.87 -4.70
C ALA A 37 -3.66 6.38 -3.53
N PHE A 38 -3.04 6.65 -2.37
CA PHE A 38 -3.76 7.16 -1.20
C PHE A 38 -4.48 8.47 -1.51
N GLU A 39 -3.79 9.46 -2.10
CA GLU A 39 -4.41 10.74 -2.47
C GLU A 39 -5.57 10.55 -3.47
N THR A 40 -5.39 9.67 -4.45
CA THR A 40 -6.40 9.41 -5.47
C THR A 40 -7.64 8.78 -4.86
N LEU A 41 -7.46 7.78 -3.98
CA LEU A 41 -8.55 7.09 -3.30
C LEU A 41 -9.31 8.02 -2.35
N ASP A 42 -8.60 8.90 -1.63
CA ASP A 42 -9.21 9.88 -0.73
C ASP A 42 -10.13 10.86 -1.49
N LYS A 43 -9.62 11.48 -2.57
CA LYS A 43 -10.41 12.36 -3.45
C LYS A 43 -11.61 11.64 -4.05
N LYS A 44 -11.44 10.37 -4.45
CA LYS A 44 -12.54 9.55 -5.00
C LYS A 44 -13.60 9.22 -3.96
N GLN A 45 -13.21 8.96 -2.72
CA GLN A 45 -14.14 8.70 -1.64
C GLN A 45 -15.03 9.93 -1.34
N GLU A 46 -14.44 11.12 -1.29
CA GLU A 46 -15.20 12.35 -1.13
C GLU A 46 -16.18 12.58 -2.29
N TRP A 47 -15.70 12.38 -3.52
CA TRP A 47 -16.54 12.48 -4.71
C TRP A 47 -17.70 11.47 -4.67
N TYR A 48 -17.43 10.21 -4.35
CA TYR A 48 -18.44 9.16 -4.21
C TYR A 48 -19.54 9.57 -3.23
N LYS A 49 -19.17 10.05 -2.04
CA LYS A 49 -20.11 10.54 -1.03
C LYS A 49 -21.02 11.63 -1.60
N SER A 50 -20.44 12.60 -2.33
CA SER A 50 -21.19 13.70 -2.96
C SER A 50 -22.18 13.25 -4.05
N GLN A 51 -21.89 12.14 -4.75
CA GLN A 51 -22.76 11.60 -5.79
C GLN A 51 -23.92 10.82 -5.17
N VAL A 52 -23.65 9.99 -4.15
CA VAL A 52 -24.69 9.23 -3.45
C VAL A 52 -25.74 10.14 -2.83
N GLU A 53 -25.34 11.29 -2.27
CA GLU A 53 -26.26 12.30 -1.71
C GLU A 53 -27.23 12.89 -2.75
N LYS A 54 -26.89 12.84 -4.04
CA LYS A 54 -27.71 13.36 -5.16
C LYS A 54 -28.60 12.29 -5.77
N MET A 55 -28.36 11.02 -5.48
CA MET A 55 -29.10 9.90 -6.06
C MET A 55 -30.34 9.58 -5.22
N ALA A 56 -31.50 9.49 -5.85
CA ALA A 56 -32.76 9.15 -5.17
C ALA A 56 -33.08 7.65 -5.22
N GLY A 57 -32.52 6.91 -6.18
CA GLY A 57 -32.86 5.51 -6.43
C GLY A 57 -31.94 4.52 -5.72
N LYS A 58 -32.50 3.65 -4.85
CA LYS A 58 -31.72 2.60 -4.16
C LYS A 58 -30.95 1.68 -5.11
N LYS A 59 -31.54 1.29 -6.25
CA LYS A 59 -30.87 0.43 -7.25
C LYS A 59 -29.71 1.15 -7.95
N GLU A 60 -29.87 2.44 -8.23
CA GLU A 60 -28.84 3.28 -8.85
C GLU A 60 -27.64 3.44 -7.91
N ILE A 61 -27.91 3.68 -6.62
CA ILE A 61 -26.87 3.75 -5.58
C ILE A 61 -26.07 2.43 -5.52
N PHE A 62 -26.73 1.27 -5.56
CA PHE A 62 -26.01 -0.01 -5.52
C PHE A 62 -25.18 -0.29 -6.78
N ALA A 63 -25.69 0.04 -7.97
CA ALA A 63 -24.94 -0.12 -9.21
C ALA A 63 -23.71 0.80 -9.21
N PHE A 64 -23.90 2.06 -8.81
CA PHE A 64 -22.83 3.05 -8.69
C PHE A 64 -21.79 2.63 -7.64
N ALA A 65 -22.21 2.22 -6.45
CA ALA A 65 -21.31 1.75 -5.40
C ALA A 65 -20.44 0.57 -5.88
N LYS A 66 -21.01 -0.36 -6.65
CA LYS A 66 -20.26 -1.48 -7.23
C LYS A 66 -19.20 -1.03 -8.24
N GLU A 67 -19.52 -0.05 -9.08
CA GLU A 67 -18.57 0.52 -10.03
C GLU A 67 -17.42 1.24 -9.33
N GLN A 68 -17.73 2.04 -8.30
CA GLN A 68 -16.73 2.74 -7.50
C GLN A 68 -15.85 1.78 -6.73
N ASP A 69 -16.44 0.73 -6.12
CA ASP A 69 -15.69 -0.32 -5.45
C ASP A 69 -14.67 -0.97 -6.39
N ALA A 70 -15.09 -1.32 -7.61
CA ALA A 70 -14.22 -1.92 -8.62
C ALA A 70 -13.11 -0.96 -9.11
N GLU A 71 -13.35 0.35 -9.13
CA GLU A 71 -12.31 1.33 -9.44
C GLU A 71 -11.28 1.46 -8.31
N MET A 72 -11.73 1.60 -7.06
CA MET A 72 -10.83 1.68 -5.89
C MET A 72 -9.94 0.43 -5.80
N ARG A 73 -10.51 -0.75 -6.02
CA ARG A 73 -9.77 -2.02 -6.06
C ARG A 73 -8.63 -2.02 -7.08
N ARG A 74 -8.89 -1.52 -8.30
CA ARG A 74 -7.87 -1.43 -9.36
C ARG A 74 -6.71 -0.52 -8.96
N ILE A 75 -6.98 0.57 -8.26
CA ILE A 75 -5.94 1.49 -7.77
C ILE A 75 -5.11 0.80 -6.68
N ILE A 76 -5.76 0.13 -5.72
CA ILE A 76 -5.07 -0.63 -4.67
C ILE A 76 -4.18 -1.71 -5.28
N ASP A 77 -4.71 -2.49 -6.21
CA ASP A 77 -3.95 -3.55 -6.90
C ASP A 77 -2.77 -3.00 -7.69
N GLY A 78 -2.90 -1.78 -8.23
CA GLY A 78 -1.82 -1.06 -8.92
C GLY A 78 -0.64 -0.69 -8.02
N VAL A 79 -0.85 -0.49 -6.71
CA VAL A 79 0.25 -0.22 -5.76
C VAL A 79 1.18 -1.43 -5.66
N PHE A 80 0.58 -2.61 -5.49
CA PHE A 80 1.28 -3.88 -5.29
C PHE A 80 1.60 -4.61 -6.59
N GLU A 81 1.11 -4.11 -7.73
CA GLU A 81 1.20 -4.76 -9.04
C GLU A 81 0.64 -6.20 -9.01
N ALA A 82 -0.37 -6.43 -8.16
CA ALA A 82 -0.91 -7.74 -7.84
C ALA A 82 -2.39 -7.64 -7.41
N PRO A 83 -3.21 -8.70 -7.57
CA PRO A 83 -4.64 -8.70 -7.24
C PRO A 83 -4.91 -8.83 -5.72
N VAL A 84 -4.34 -7.92 -4.93
CA VAL A 84 -4.40 -7.93 -3.46
C VAL A 84 -5.81 -7.67 -2.94
N SER A 85 -6.54 -6.75 -3.59
CA SER A 85 -7.85 -6.32 -3.15
C SER A 85 -8.88 -7.45 -3.15
N GLU A 86 -8.90 -8.28 -4.20
CA GLU A 86 -9.77 -9.45 -4.27
C GLU A 86 -9.39 -10.49 -3.21
N ALA A 87 -8.10 -10.76 -3.05
CA ALA A 87 -7.63 -11.74 -2.06
C ALA A 87 -7.96 -11.33 -0.62
N VAL A 88 -7.81 -10.03 -0.30
CA VAL A 88 -8.01 -9.52 1.07
C VAL A 88 -9.49 -9.27 1.37
N PHE A 89 -10.21 -8.61 0.47
CA PHE A 89 -11.58 -8.16 0.73
C PHE A 89 -12.64 -9.12 0.20
N GLY A 90 -12.32 -9.96 -0.81
CA GLY A 90 -13.29 -10.84 -1.46
C GLY A 90 -14.53 -10.07 -1.90
N GLY A 91 -15.73 -10.57 -1.57
CA GLY A 91 -17.00 -9.89 -1.86
C GLY A 91 -17.34 -8.66 -1.00
N MET A 92 -16.50 -8.29 -0.03
CA MET A 92 -16.75 -7.13 0.85
C MET A 92 -16.34 -5.83 0.17
N SER A 93 -17.17 -4.80 0.21
CA SER A 93 -16.79 -3.50 -0.34
C SER A 93 -15.58 -2.91 0.40
N VAL A 94 -14.65 -2.32 -0.35
CA VAL A 94 -13.46 -1.64 0.19
C VAL A 94 -13.81 -0.37 0.97
N TYR A 95 -15.03 0.14 0.80
CA TYR A 95 -15.60 1.24 1.59
C TYR A 95 -16.19 0.79 2.93
N ALA A 96 -16.25 -0.52 3.20
CA ALA A 96 -16.71 -1.01 4.51
C ALA A 96 -15.86 -0.38 5.62
N ILE A 97 -16.52 0.04 6.71
CA ILE A 97 -15.84 0.69 7.82
C ILE A 97 -15.41 -0.37 8.85
N ALA A 98 -14.14 -0.33 9.23
CA ALA A 98 -13.57 -1.06 10.33
C ALA A 98 -12.57 -0.17 11.07
N ASN A 99 -12.52 -0.24 12.40
CA ASN A 99 -11.60 0.58 13.20
C ASN A 99 -11.69 2.10 12.91
N GLY A 100 -12.89 2.60 12.62
CA GLY A 100 -13.12 4.03 12.34
C GLY A 100 -12.79 4.50 10.92
N PHE A 101 -12.20 3.66 10.07
CA PHE A 101 -11.84 3.99 8.69
C PHE A 101 -12.37 2.98 7.68
N PRO A 102 -12.51 3.36 6.40
CA PRO A 102 -12.67 2.42 5.30
C PRO A 102 -11.56 1.37 5.29
N VAL A 103 -11.89 0.12 4.98
CA VAL A 103 -10.91 -0.97 4.98
C VAL A 103 -9.78 -0.78 3.96
N TRP A 104 -10.00 -0.06 2.85
CA TRP A 104 -8.92 0.33 1.95
C TRP A 104 -7.88 1.23 2.65
N CYS A 105 -8.35 2.17 3.46
CA CYS A 105 -7.49 3.13 4.17
C CYS A 105 -6.69 2.41 5.25
N ASN A 106 -7.32 1.52 6.02
CA ASN A 106 -6.62 0.68 7.00
C ASN A 106 -5.49 -0.14 6.36
N LEU A 107 -5.71 -0.70 5.17
CA LEU A 107 -4.69 -1.46 4.44
C LEU A 107 -3.49 -0.57 4.09
N LEU A 108 -3.73 0.59 3.46
CA LEU A 108 -2.65 1.47 3.02
C LEU A 108 -1.90 2.08 4.21
N LEU A 109 -2.59 2.46 5.29
CA LEU A 109 -1.95 2.96 6.52
C LEU A 109 -1.05 1.90 7.16
N SER A 110 -1.50 0.64 7.18
CA SER A 110 -0.67 -0.46 7.72
C SER A 110 0.63 -0.64 6.92
N VAL A 111 0.60 -0.40 5.60
CA VAL A 111 1.81 -0.42 4.76
C VAL A 111 2.69 0.80 5.00
N MET A 112 2.10 1.98 5.22
CA MET A 112 2.85 3.19 5.58
C MET A 112 3.59 3.03 6.92
N ASP A 113 2.96 2.41 7.93
CA ASP A 113 3.58 2.14 9.23
C ASP A 113 4.82 1.22 9.10
N GLU A 114 4.75 0.21 8.22
CA GLU A 114 5.88 -0.68 7.92
C GLU A 114 7.01 0.05 7.17
N ILE A 115 6.67 0.97 6.27
CA ILE A 115 7.63 1.84 5.58
C ILE A 115 8.40 2.69 6.60
N ASP A 116 7.70 3.40 7.50
CA ASP A 116 8.34 4.25 8.51
C ASP A 116 9.26 3.46 9.46
N THR A 117 8.79 2.28 9.86
CA THR A 117 9.56 1.34 10.70
C THR A 117 10.84 0.89 10.00
N ALA A 118 10.74 0.50 8.73
CA ALA A 118 11.87 0.05 7.93
C ALA A 118 12.87 1.19 7.63
N PHE A 119 12.40 2.39 7.27
CA PHE A 119 13.25 3.56 7.08
C PHE A 119 14.06 3.87 8.34
N THR A 120 13.41 3.85 9.51
CA THR A 120 14.07 4.08 10.79
C THR A 120 15.14 3.02 11.08
N ARG A 121 14.88 1.75 10.73
CA ARG A 121 15.85 0.65 10.87
C ARG A 121 17.05 0.82 9.95
N GLU A 122 16.84 1.08 8.66
CA GLU A 122 17.92 1.20 7.68
C GLU A 122 18.80 2.44 7.90
N GLN A 123 18.21 3.56 8.36
CA GLN A 123 18.99 4.72 8.78
C GLN A 123 19.98 4.39 9.90
N LYS A 124 19.56 3.58 10.89
CA LYS A 124 20.44 3.14 11.98
C LYS A 124 21.58 2.22 11.49
N LEU A 125 21.33 1.39 10.48
CA LEU A 125 22.32 0.46 9.91
C LEU A 125 23.33 1.12 8.97
N THR A 126 22.94 2.22 8.33
CA THR A 126 23.79 2.97 7.39
C THR A 126 25.02 3.54 8.09
N ASN A 127 24.86 4.05 9.30
CA ASN A 127 25.92 4.73 10.05
C ASN A 127 27.13 3.79 10.34
N PRO A 128 26.95 2.55 10.87
CA PRO A 128 28.06 1.60 11.03
C PRO A 128 28.64 1.05 9.72
N ARG A 129 27.83 0.80 8.69
CA ARG A 129 28.31 0.21 7.41
C ARG A 129 29.27 1.16 6.69
N ILE A 130 28.92 2.44 6.59
CA ILE A 130 29.80 3.44 5.95
C ILE A 130 31.08 3.60 6.76
N SER A 131 31.01 3.66 8.10
CA SER A 131 32.21 3.71 8.95
C SER A 131 33.13 2.50 8.75
N LYS A 132 32.57 1.28 8.64
CA LYS A 132 33.36 0.06 8.38
C LYS A 132 34.18 0.14 7.09
N TYR A 133 33.59 0.68 6.02
CA TYR A 133 34.26 0.80 4.73
C TYR A 133 35.17 2.03 4.64
N THR A 134 34.75 3.18 5.16
CA THR A 134 35.55 4.41 5.11
C THR A 134 36.77 4.37 6.04
N ASN A 135 36.67 3.74 7.22
CA ASN A 135 37.82 3.56 8.11
C ASN A 135 38.87 2.60 7.54
N LYS A 136 38.48 1.69 6.65
CA LYS A 136 39.41 0.78 5.97
C LYS A 136 40.29 1.50 4.94
N TYR A 137 39.88 2.68 4.47
CA TYR A 137 40.60 3.46 3.44
C TYR A 137 41.16 4.79 3.94
N LYS A 138 40.91 5.18 5.19
CA LYS A 138 41.62 6.29 5.85
C LYS A 138 42.98 5.77 6.34
N LYS A 139 43.98 5.83 5.46
CA LYS A 139 45.39 5.89 5.85
C LYS A 139 45.77 7.33 6.14
#